data_AF-A0A2N0NBF6-F1
#
_entry.id   AF-A0A2N0NBF6-F1
#
_cell.length_a   1.000
_cell.length_b   1.000
_cell.length_c   1.000
_cell.angle_alpha   90.00
_cell.angle_beta   90.00
_cell.angle_gamma   90.00
#
_symmetry.space_group_name_H-M   'P 1'
#
loop_
_entity.id
_entity.type
_entity.pdbx_description
1 polymer ?
#
loop_
_entity_poly.entity_id
_entity_poly.type
_entity_poly.pdbx_seq_one_letter_code
_entity_poly.pdbx_strand_id
1 'polypeptide(L)'
;MDNKKHNFSLHFSLLLRFGQINVNGLVSPVRQQHLLNFFLHSSFGALSLNDTRLSPANAKFIFKNEHIKHHFRSYWACSSSSRPHDGVGILLRNFCINMFKQLTLGMVAFLN
;
A
#
# COMPACT_ATOMS: atom_id res chain seq x y z
N MET A 1 -16.12 -38.16 -3.11
CA MET A 1 -15.37 -37.34 -2.13
C MET A 1 -14.17 -36.76 -2.87
N ASP A 2 -14.34 -35.59 -3.47
CA ASP A 2 -13.28 -34.94 -4.26
C ASP A 2 -12.40 -34.09 -3.34
N ASN A 3 -11.18 -34.58 -3.11
CA ASN A 3 -10.19 -33.92 -2.28
C ASN A 3 -9.40 -32.91 -3.12
N LYS A 4 -9.98 -31.73 -3.39
CA LYS A 4 -9.28 -30.61 -4.03
C LYS A 4 -8.26 -30.03 -3.05
N LYS A 5 -7.05 -30.58 -3.08
CA LYS A 5 -5.87 -29.99 -2.43
C LYS A 5 -5.59 -28.63 -3.05
N HIS A 6 -5.99 -27.57 -2.35
CA HIS A 6 -5.55 -26.21 -2.65
C HIS A 6 -4.09 -26.06 -2.23
N ASN A 7 -3.17 -26.48 -3.11
CA ASN A 7 -1.76 -26.13 -3.00
C ASN A 7 -1.59 -24.63 -3.28
N PHE A 8 -1.80 -23.79 -2.26
CA PHE A 8 -1.25 -22.44 -2.27
C PHE A 8 0.27 -22.57 -2.06
N SER A 9 0.99 -22.80 -3.14
CA SER A 9 2.45 -22.62 -3.17
C SER A 9 2.75 -21.13 -3.01
N LEU A 10 2.69 -20.64 -1.77
CA LEU A 10 3.23 -19.35 -1.38
C LEU A 10 4.73 -19.51 -1.12
N HIS A 11 5.49 -19.91 -2.14
CA HIS A 11 6.95 -19.98 -2.07
C HIS A 11 7.62 -18.63 -2.36
N PHE A 12 6.97 -17.52 -1.96
CA PHE A 12 7.72 -16.32 -1.61
C PHE A 12 8.00 -16.47 -0.13
N SER A 13 9.28 -16.61 0.25
CA SER A 13 9.71 -16.42 1.63
C SER A 13 8.98 -15.19 2.18
N LEU A 14 8.04 -15.42 3.09
CA LEU A 14 6.97 -14.51 3.50
C LEU A 14 7.52 -13.40 4.41
N LEU A 15 8.74 -12.93 4.12
CA LEU A 15 9.37 -11.78 4.73
C LEU A 15 8.66 -10.54 4.22
N LEU A 16 7.57 -10.21 4.90
CA LEU A 16 6.82 -8.98 4.73
C LEU A 16 7.76 -7.81 5.03
N ARG A 17 8.22 -7.14 3.98
CA ARG A 17 9.09 -5.98 4.12
C ARG A 17 8.25 -4.72 4.20
N PHE A 18 8.40 -4.02 5.30
CA PHE A 18 7.87 -2.68 5.50
C PHE A 18 8.97 -1.67 5.22
N GLY A 19 8.62 -0.60 4.50
CA GLY A 19 9.49 0.55 4.29
C GLY A 19 8.80 1.83 4.73
N GLN A 20 9.60 2.85 5.01
CA GLN A 20 9.11 4.21 5.19
C GLN A 20 10.05 5.17 4.46
N ILE A 21 9.48 6.11 3.72
CA ILE A 21 10.25 7.16 3.05
C ILE A 21 9.57 8.52 3.20
N ASN A 22 10.39 9.57 3.30
CA ASN A 22 9.91 10.92 3.11
C ASN A 22 9.97 11.24 1.61
N VAL A 23 8.82 11.53 0.99
CA VAL A 23 8.76 11.80 -0.45
C VAL A 23 9.01 13.26 -0.79
N ASN A 24 9.10 14.16 0.19
CA ASN A 24 9.35 15.61 0.06
C ASN A 24 8.42 16.29 -0.97
N GLY A 25 7.15 15.88 -1.01
CA GLY A 25 6.11 16.34 -1.93
C GLY A 25 5.86 15.40 -3.11
N LEU A 26 4.59 15.11 -3.37
CA LEU A 26 4.13 14.19 -4.42
C LEU A 26 3.17 14.87 -5.42
N VAL A 27 3.16 16.21 -5.45
CA VAL A 27 2.27 16.99 -6.33
C VAL A 27 2.63 16.82 -7.81
N SER A 28 3.92 16.60 -8.12
CA SER A 28 4.38 16.43 -9.50
C SER A 28 4.06 15.03 -10.05
N PRO A 29 3.47 14.92 -11.26
CA PRO A 29 3.25 13.63 -11.92
C PRO A 29 4.52 12.81 -12.13
N VAL A 30 5.66 13.46 -12.37
CA VAL A 30 6.95 12.80 -12.55
C VAL A 30 7.38 12.11 -11.24
N ARG A 31 7.21 12.80 -10.10
CA ARG A 31 7.53 12.22 -8.78
C ARG A 31 6.57 11.09 -8.41
N GLN A 32 5.30 11.20 -8.79
CA GLN A 32 4.33 10.11 -8.64
C GLN A 32 4.76 8.88 -9.44
N GLN A 33 5.18 9.04 -10.70
CA GLN A 33 5.64 7.92 -11.52
C GLN A 33 6.93 7.29 -10.98
N HIS A 34 7.90 8.10 -10.53
CA HIS A 34 9.12 7.57 -9.91
C HIS A 34 8.83 6.79 -8.64
N LEU A 35 7.97 7.31 -7.77
CA LEU A 35 7.55 6.60 -6.57
C LEU A 35 6.85 5.28 -6.90
N LEU A 36 5.97 5.29 -7.90
CA LEU A 36 5.28 4.09 -8.35
C LEU A 36 6.28 3.05 -8.85
N ASN A 37 7.19 3.44 -9.76
CA ASN A 37 8.21 2.55 -10.28
C ASN A 37 9.10 2.00 -9.16
N PHE A 38 9.55 2.85 -8.24
CA PHE A 38 10.31 2.43 -7.07
C PHE A 38 9.54 1.37 -6.27
N PHE A 39 8.28 1.63 -5.93
CA PHE A 39 7.46 0.68 -5.18
C PHE A 39 7.27 -0.63 -5.93
N LEU A 40 6.94 -0.59 -7.23
CA LEU A 40 6.70 -1.78 -8.05
C LEU A 40 7.93 -2.67 -8.19
N HIS A 41 9.12 -2.08 -8.35
CA HIS A 41 10.38 -2.81 -8.46
C HIS A 41 11.03 -3.15 -7.11
N SER A 42 10.51 -2.60 -6.00
CA SER A 42 10.96 -2.96 -4.66
C SER A 42 10.32 -4.26 -4.17
N SER A 43 10.99 -4.93 -3.23
CA SER A 43 10.43 -6.08 -2.49
C SER A 43 9.49 -5.68 -1.34
N PHE A 44 9.09 -4.40 -1.21
CA PHE A 44 8.24 -3.97 -0.11
C PHE A 44 6.81 -4.52 -0.26
N GLY A 45 6.30 -5.10 0.83
CA GLY A 45 4.89 -5.46 0.95
C GLY A 45 4.02 -4.25 1.29
N ALA A 46 4.54 -3.36 2.13
CA ALA A 46 3.94 -2.07 2.43
C ALA A 46 5.00 -0.97 2.50
N LEU A 47 4.67 0.21 2.01
CA LEU A 47 5.54 1.39 2.01
C LEU A 47 4.76 2.58 2.58
N SER A 48 5.22 3.08 3.73
CA SER A 48 4.74 4.31 4.35
C SER A 48 5.43 5.53 3.73
N LEU A 49 4.68 6.59 3.51
CA LEU A 49 5.10 7.81 2.83
C LEU A 49 4.80 9.01 3.72
N ASN A 50 5.80 9.86 3.94
CA ASN A 50 5.66 11.11 4.69
C ASN A 50 5.89 12.32 3.79
N ASP A 51 5.36 13.47 4.22
CA ASP A 51 5.48 14.76 3.52
C ASP A 51 4.98 14.67 2.07
N THR A 52 3.74 14.17 1.89
CA THR A 52 3.17 14.00 0.55
C THR A 52 2.72 15.33 -0.06
N ARG A 53 2.36 16.32 0.77
CA ARG A 53 1.89 17.67 0.36
C ARG A 53 0.69 17.62 -0.60
N LEU A 54 -0.09 16.55 -0.53
CA LEU A 54 -1.25 16.37 -1.39
C LEU A 54 -2.45 17.08 -0.79
N SER A 55 -3.20 17.78 -1.63
CA SER A 55 -4.55 18.22 -1.28
C SER A 55 -5.52 17.04 -1.29
N PRO A 56 -6.61 17.08 -0.50
CA PRO A 56 -7.65 16.04 -0.53
C PRO A 56 -8.22 15.81 -1.93
N ALA A 57 -8.36 16.87 -2.73
CA ALA A 57 -8.85 16.79 -4.11
C ALA A 57 -7.92 15.97 -5.02
N ASN A 58 -6.60 16.15 -4.87
CA ASN A 58 -5.62 15.46 -5.70
C ASN A 58 -5.41 14.01 -5.23
N ALA A 59 -5.40 13.77 -3.91
CA ALA A 59 -5.14 12.46 -3.33
C ALA A 59 -6.13 11.37 -3.80
N LYS A 60 -7.39 11.74 -4.10
CA LYS A 60 -8.42 10.81 -4.59
C LYS A 60 -8.08 10.13 -5.93
N PHE A 61 -7.24 10.77 -6.74
CA PHE A 61 -6.93 10.31 -8.09
C PHE A 61 -5.56 9.65 -8.22
N ILE A 62 -4.69 9.81 -7.23
CA ILE A 62 -3.34 9.24 -7.28
C ILE A 62 -3.41 7.71 -7.40
N PHE A 63 -2.71 7.21 -8.43
CA PHE A 63 -2.58 5.80 -8.77
C PHE A 63 -3.89 5.03 -8.99
N LYS A 64 -5.04 5.71 -9.09
CA LYS A 64 -6.35 5.06 -9.17
C LYS A 64 -6.44 4.01 -10.29
N ASN A 65 -5.86 4.31 -11.45
CA ASN A 65 -5.85 3.42 -12.60
C ASN A 65 -4.80 2.30 -12.49
N GLU A 66 -3.75 2.52 -11.69
CA GLU A 66 -2.62 1.60 -11.52
C GLU A 66 -2.91 0.50 -10.49
N HIS A 67 -3.85 0.73 -9.56
CA HIS A 67 -4.22 -0.22 -8.51
C HIS A 67 -4.63 -1.60 -9.05
N ILE A 68 -5.49 -1.63 -10.06
CA ILE A 68 -5.99 -2.88 -10.65
C ILE A 68 -4.87 -3.56 -11.44
N LYS A 69 -4.15 -2.79 -12.25
CA LYS A 69 -3.08 -3.27 -13.13
C LYS A 69 -1.92 -3.89 -12.36
N HIS A 70 -1.57 -3.31 -11.21
CA HIS A 70 -0.39 -3.69 -10.44
C HIS A 70 -0.70 -4.36 -9.09
N HIS A 71 -1.97 -4.71 -8.84
CA HIS A 71 -2.43 -5.44 -7.66
C HIS A 71 -1.96 -4.85 -6.32
N PHE A 72 -2.15 -3.55 -6.15
CA PHE A 72 -1.89 -2.85 -4.89
C PHE A 72 -2.99 -1.83 -4.60
N ARG A 73 -3.02 -1.33 -3.37
CA ARG A 73 -3.86 -0.21 -2.96
C ARG A 73 -3.00 0.90 -2.40
N SER A 74 -3.42 2.14 -2.64
CA SER A 74 -2.88 3.31 -1.96
C SER A 74 -3.93 3.97 -1.06
N TYR A 75 -3.47 4.46 0.08
CA TYR A 75 -4.26 5.18 1.07
C TYR A 75 -3.55 6.48 1.39
N TRP A 76 -4.30 7.56 1.53
CA TRP A 76 -3.75 8.90 1.71
C TRP A 76 -4.50 9.61 2.82
N ALA A 77 -3.76 10.22 3.74
CA ALA A 77 -4.31 11.14 4.71
C ALA A 77 -3.69 12.50 4.46
N CYS A 78 -4.50 13.43 3.99
CA CYS A 78 -4.12 14.81 3.78
C CYS A 78 -4.35 15.59 5.07
N SER A 79 -3.49 16.57 5.33
CA SER A 79 -3.73 17.53 6.39
C SER A 79 -4.51 18.73 5.86
N SER A 80 -5.39 19.26 6.71
CA SER A 80 -6.05 20.55 6.51
C SER A 80 -5.18 21.71 6.97
N SER A 81 -4.01 21.45 7.56
CA SER A 81 -3.10 22.49 8.04
C SER A 81 -2.41 23.20 6.87
N SER A 82 -2.12 24.49 7.03
CA SER A 82 -1.33 25.28 6.07
C SER A 82 0.16 24.94 6.09
N ARG A 83 0.57 23.91 6.85
CA ARG A 83 1.98 23.57 6.99
C ARG A 83 2.50 22.99 5.67
N PRO A 84 3.67 23.44 5.20
CA PRO A 84 4.22 23.01 3.92
C PRO A 84 4.73 21.56 3.92
N HIS A 85 4.77 20.88 5.08
CA HIS A 85 5.36 19.55 5.27
C HIS A 85 4.38 18.55 5.88
N ASP A 86 3.21 18.41 5.28
CA ASP A 86 2.14 17.62 5.87
C ASP A 86 1.55 16.61 4.87
N GLY A 87 0.82 15.65 5.43
CA GLY A 87 0.20 14.56 4.70
C GLY A 87 1.06 13.29 4.65
N VAL A 88 0.37 12.15 4.78
CA VAL A 88 0.96 10.81 4.79
C VAL A 88 0.25 9.91 3.79
N GLY A 89 0.94 8.85 3.37
CA GLY A 89 0.40 7.86 2.46
C GLY A 89 0.90 6.46 2.78
N ILE A 90 0.15 5.45 2.37
CA ILE A 90 0.55 4.05 2.48
C ILE A 90 0.27 3.36 1.15
N LEU A 91 1.28 2.69 0.61
CA LEU A 91 1.15 1.77 -0.52
C LEU A 91 1.19 0.34 0.02
N LEU A 92 0.24 -0.50 -0.37
CA LEU A 92 0.08 -1.85 0.17
C LEU A 92 -0.20 -2.85 -0.97
N ARG A 93 0.64 -3.87 -1.11
CA ARG A 93 0.41 -4.94 -2.10
C ARG A 93 -0.77 -5.81 -1.69
N ASN A 94 -1.54 -6.30 -2.66
CA ASN A 94 -2.76 -7.08 -2.40
C ASN A 94 -2.50 -8.37 -1.61
N PHE A 95 -1.36 -9.02 -1.80
CA PHE A 95 -1.00 -10.19 -1.01
C PHE A 95 -0.97 -9.87 0.50
N CYS A 96 -0.45 -8.70 0.87
CA CYS A 96 -0.45 -8.22 2.25
C CYS A 96 -1.87 -7.96 2.77
N ILE A 97 -2.76 -7.43 1.92
CA ILE A 97 -4.18 -7.21 2.30
C ILE A 97 -4.86 -8.53 2.67
N ASN A 98 -4.67 -9.57 1.87
CA ASN A 98 -5.26 -10.88 2.14
C ASN A 98 -4.68 -11.51 3.41
N MET A 99 -3.37 -11.36 3.63
CA MET A 99 -2.72 -11.80 4.86
C MET A 99 -3.27 -11.07 6.09
N PHE A 100 -3.40 -9.74 6.05
CA PHE A 100 -3.97 -8.96 7.15
C PHE A 100 -5.43 -9.32 7.43
N LYS A 101 -6.24 -9.56 6.38
CA LYS A 101 -7.62 -10.03 6.54
C LYS A 101 -7.70 -11.40 7.21
N GLN A 102 -6.80 -12.33 6.86
CA GLN A 102 -6.74 -13.64 7.49
C GLN A 102 -6.32 -13.53 8.96
N LEU A 103 -5.36 -12.67 9.29
CA LEU A 103 -4.95 -12.39 10.66
C LEU A 103 -6.10 -11.81 11.49
N THR A 104 -6.83 -10.82 10.98
CA THR A 104 -7.97 -10.22 11.72
C THR A 104 -9.13 -11.21 11.87
N LEU A 105 -9.49 -11.96 10.83
CA LEU A 105 -10.50 -13.01 10.91
C LEU A 105 -10.10 -14.10 11.91
N GLY A 106 -8.83 -14.50 11.92
CA GLY A 106 -8.28 -15.44 12.89
C GLY A 106 -8.41 -14.92 14.32
N MET A 107 -8.01 -13.67 14.59
CA MET A 107 -8.15 -13.08 15.93
C MET A 107 -9.60 -12.98 16.40
N VAL A 108 -10.55 -12.65 15.51
CA VAL A 108 -11.98 -12.61 15.85
C VAL A 108 -12.53 -14.01 16.12
N ALA A 109 -12.04 -15.04 15.43
CA ALA A 109 -12.44 -16.43 15.67
C ALA A 109 -11.87 -17.02 16.98
N PHE A 110 -10.76 -16.49 17.49
CA PHE A 110 -10.18 -16.89 18.78
C PHE A 110 -10.80 -16.18 20.00
N LEU A 111 -11.62 -15.15 19.77
CA LEU A 111 -12.25 -14.35 20.83
C LEU A 111 -13.75 -14.68 21.04
N ASN A 112 -14.28 -15.69 20.36
CA ASN A 112 -15.62 -16.26 20.59
C ASN A 112 -15.49 -17.74 20.96
#